data_AF-A0A523Z6R4-F1
#
_entry.id   AF-A0A523Z6R4-F1
#
_cell.length_a   1.000
_cell.length_b   1.000
_cell.length_c   1.000
_cell.angle_alpha   90.00
_cell.angle_beta   90.00
_cell.angle_gamma   90.00
#
_symmetry.space_group_name_H-M   'P 1'
#
loop_
_entity.id
_entity.type
_entity.pdbx_description
1 polymer ?
#
loop_
_entity_poly.entity_id
_entity_poly.type
_entity_poly.pdbx_seq_one_letter_code
_entity_poly.pdbx_strand_id
1 'polypeptide(L)'
;YDGLEFFWVLPGFDVQAGDPTCESSGQFSCTGTGGPGYTLPIEGDSTKADKWTVIAPVTSPGGDEVHGSQFVVALRDELEFEGTVIGQVVEGQEILESLEERVPCFGSQSSESCQTEEELPPALTIEGVEVRPASGLRRQRKGRMPASGRPACVSGLCGLGLLLFGRLGRGLLFLPLLLRLLLAFLHLFAELADAAAYGAADVADTAGPKQDHHYGEDNDKLRWPQALEN
;
A
#
# COMPACT_ATOMS: atom_id res chain seq x y z
N TYR A 1 -9.82 -3.59 -19.47
CA TYR A 1 -9.26 -3.05 -18.21
C TYR A 1 -10.06 -1.86 -17.76
N ASP A 2 -10.40 -0.94 -18.64
CA ASP A 2 -11.35 0.14 -18.38
C ASP A 2 -12.64 -0.43 -17.76
N GLY A 3 -13.04 0.12 -16.61
CA GLY A 3 -14.19 -0.31 -15.81
C GLY A 3 -13.94 -1.52 -14.90
N LEU A 4 -12.77 -2.18 -14.97
CA LEU A 4 -12.46 -3.30 -14.07
C LEU A 4 -12.03 -2.80 -12.69
N GLU A 5 -12.37 -3.58 -11.68
CA GLU A 5 -12.08 -3.27 -10.28
C GLU A 5 -10.85 -4.00 -9.77
N PHE A 6 -10.19 -3.38 -8.79
CA PHE A 6 -9.38 -4.10 -7.81
C PHE A 6 -10.33 -4.88 -6.90
N PHE A 7 -10.64 -6.10 -7.31
CA PHE A 7 -11.64 -6.93 -6.64
C PHE A 7 -11.11 -7.57 -5.36
N TRP A 8 -9.80 -7.69 -5.21
CA TRP A 8 -9.14 -8.22 -4.03
C TRP A 8 -8.08 -7.26 -3.53
N VAL A 9 -8.13 -6.95 -2.23
CA VAL A 9 -7.19 -6.11 -1.51
C VAL A 9 -6.97 -6.73 -0.14
N LEU A 10 -5.75 -7.17 0.13
CA LEU A 10 -5.30 -7.56 1.45
C LEU A 10 -4.18 -6.60 1.90
N PRO A 11 -4.48 -5.59 2.74
CA PRO A 11 -3.52 -4.54 3.09
C PRO A 11 -2.20 -5.08 3.62
N GLY A 12 -1.09 -4.60 3.05
CA GLY A 12 0.26 -5.04 3.42
C GLY A 12 0.65 -6.43 2.89
N PHE A 13 -0.20 -7.08 2.09
CA PHE A 13 0.09 -8.34 1.42
C PHE A 13 0.08 -8.18 -0.09
N ASP A 14 -1.09 -8.01 -0.70
CA ASP A 14 -1.26 -7.87 -2.14
C ASP A 14 -2.58 -7.19 -2.54
N VAL A 15 -2.66 -6.81 -3.81
CA VAL A 15 -3.88 -6.34 -4.47
C VAL A 15 -3.99 -6.98 -5.85
N GLN A 16 -5.19 -7.30 -6.29
CA GLN A 16 -5.43 -7.99 -7.55
C GLN A 16 -6.57 -7.37 -8.33
N ALA A 17 -6.40 -7.34 -9.65
CA ALA A 17 -7.35 -6.82 -10.61
C ALA A 17 -7.24 -7.56 -11.95
N GLY A 18 -8.07 -7.16 -12.91
CA GLY A 18 -7.98 -7.62 -14.31
C GLY A 18 -8.85 -8.83 -14.65
N ASP A 19 -9.75 -9.25 -13.75
CA ASP A 19 -10.81 -10.20 -14.06
C ASP A 19 -11.96 -9.46 -14.79
N PRO A 20 -12.32 -9.85 -16.03
CA PRO A 20 -13.41 -9.22 -16.78
C PRO A 20 -14.80 -9.35 -16.18
N THR A 21 -15.01 -10.27 -15.23
CA THR A 21 -16.28 -10.41 -14.49
C THR A 21 -16.39 -9.44 -13.32
N CYS A 22 -15.27 -8.86 -12.89
CA CYS A 22 -15.17 -7.94 -11.78
C CYS A 22 -15.15 -6.49 -12.30
N GLU A 23 -16.30 -6.05 -12.77
CA GLU A 23 -16.49 -4.71 -13.34
C GLU A 23 -17.40 -3.83 -12.48
N SER A 24 -17.14 -2.52 -12.50
CA SER A 24 -17.89 -1.55 -11.70
C SER A 24 -19.35 -1.36 -12.13
N SER A 25 -19.72 -1.84 -13.33
CA SER A 25 -21.10 -1.80 -13.79
C SER A 25 -21.99 -2.82 -13.06
N GLY A 26 -21.39 -3.84 -12.46
CA GLY A 26 -22.10 -4.96 -11.84
C GLY A 26 -22.91 -5.81 -12.83
N GLN A 27 -22.65 -5.70 -14.14
CA GLN A 27 -23.37 -6.49 -15.15
C GLN A 27 -23.13 -8.00 -14.98
N PHE A 28 -21.95 -8.39 -14.50
CA PHE A 28 -21.64 -9.75 -14.09
C PHE A 28 -21.33 -9.80 -12.59
N SER A 29 -21.60 -10.96 -11.98
CA SER A 29 -21.10 -11.27 -10.65
C SER A 29 -19.60 -11.55 -10.76
N CYS A 30 -18.80 -10.81 -9.99
CA CYS A 30 -17.34 -10.96 -9.93
C CYS A 30 -16.99 -12.36 -9.42
N THR A 31 -16.29 -13.16 -10.24
CA THR A 31 -15.96 -14.55 -9.90
C THR A 31 -14.54 -14.74 -9.37
N GLY A 32 -13.66 -13.73 -9.54
CA GLY A 32 -12.23 -13.80 -9.20
C GLY A 32 -11.41 -14.75 -10.06
N THR A 33 -12.05 -15.45 -11.00
CA THR A 33 -11.48 -16.54 -11.82
C THR A 33 -11.68 -16.32 -13.32
N GLY A 34 -12.34 -15.22 -13.72
CA GLY A 34 -12.56 -14.88 -15.11
C GLY A 34 -11.28 -14.49 -15.85
N GLY A 35 -11.40 -14.39 -17.17
CA GLY A 35 -10.28 -14.05 -18.04
C GLY A 35 -10.73 -13.71 -19.46
N PRO A 36 -9.79 -13.35 -20.35
CA PRO A 36 -10.08 -12.84 -21.68
C PRO A 36 -10.38 -13.94 -22.71
N GLY A 37 -10.63 -15.17 -22.26
CA GLY A 37 -10.81 -16.35 -23.12
C GLY A 37 -9.52 -17.08 -23.49
N TYR A 38 -8.38 -16.72 -22.89
CA TYR A 38 -7.10 -17.40 -23.06
C TYR A 38 -6.24 -17.31 -21.79
N THR A 39 -5.26 -18.21 -21.71
CA THR A 39 -4.19 -18.28 -20.70
C THR A 39 -2.83 -18.11 -21.38
N LEU A 40 -1.78 -17.92 -20.60
CA LEU A 40 -0.40 -17.83 -21.07
C LEU A 40 0.46 -18.80 -20.26
N PRO A 41 1.54 -19.37 -20.83
CA PRO A 41 2.49 -20.16 -20.05
C PRO A 41 3.24 -19.28 -19.05
N ILE A 42 3.70 -19.85 -17.94
CA ILE A 42 4.60 -19.17 -17.01
C ILE A 42 5.92 -18.81 -17.72
N GLU A 43 6.38 -17.57 -17.52
CA GLU A 43 7.69 -17.09 -17.94
C GLU A 43 8.58 -16.75 -16.72
N GLY A 44 9.79 -17.31 -16.70
CA GLY A 44 10.79 -17.09 -15.65
C GLY A 44 10.74 -18.08 -14.50
N ASP A 45 11.73 -18.00 -13.60
CA ASP A 45 11.95 -18.97 -12.52
C ASP A 45 11.80 -18.35 -11.11
N SER A 46 11.33 -17.10 -11.02
CA SER A 46 11.20 -16.41 -9.73
C SER A 46 9.97 -16.88 -8.99
N THR A 47 10.12 -17.19 -7.70
CA THR A 47 9.02 -17.55 -6.80
C THR A 47 8.83 -16.55 -5.66
N LYS A 48 9.66 -15.50 -5.64
CA LYS A 48 9.60 -14.43 -4.64
C LYS A 48 9.58 -13.06 -5.32
N ALA A 49 8.76 -12.19 -4.78
CA ALA A 49 8.57 -10.83 -5.25
C ALA A 49 8.93 -9.83 -4.16
N ASP A 50 9.67 -8.79 -4.55
CA ASP A 50 9.85 -7.61 -3.70
C ASP A 50 8.58 -6.75 -3.75
N LYS A 51 8.43 -5.84 -2.80
CA LYS A 51 7.34 -4.87 -2.78
C LYS A 51 7.28 -4.14 -4.13
N TRP A 52 6.06 -3.92 -4.63
CA TRP A 52 5.73 -3.28 -5.91
C TRP A 52 5.93 -4.12 -7.17
N THR A 53 6.34 -5.39 -7.05
CA THR A 53 6.38 -6.30 -8.20
C THR A 53 4.96 -6.55 -8.72
N VAL A 54 4.80 -6.52 -10.04
CA VAL A 54 3.54 -6.86 -10.72
C VAL A 54 3.67 -8.26 -11.32
N ILE A 55 2.72 -9.13 -11.00
CA ILE A 55 2.72 -10.56 -11.31
C ILE A 55 1.46 -10.91 -12.09
N ALA A 56 1.58 -11.71 -13.15
CA ALA A 56 0.45 -12.46 -13.69
C ALA A 56 0.33 -13.78 -12.91
N PRO A 57 -0.71 -13.98 -12.08
CA PRO A 57 -0.83 -15.16 -11.22
C PRO A 57 -1.21 -16.41 -12.01
N VAL A 58 -0.85 -17.59 -11.49
CA VAL A 58 -1.32 -18.87 -12.03
C VAL A 58 -2.85 -19.00 -11.99
N THR A 59 -3.42 -19.71 -12.95
CA THR A 59 -4.87 -20.02 -12.97
C THR A 59 -5.29 -21.06 -11.94
N SER A 60 -4.34 -21.88 -11.50
CA SER A 60 -4.55 -22.93 -10.51
C SER A 60 -3.25 -23.18 -9.75
N PRO A 61 -3.30 -23.47 -8.43
CA PRO A 61 -2.11 -23.74 -7.64
C PRO A 61 -1.28 -24.91 -8.19
N GLY A 62 0.01 -24.69 -8.41
CA GLY A 62 0.93 -25.67 -9.01
C GLY A 62 0.76 -25.88 -10.51
N GLY A 63 -0.07 -25.07 -11.18
CA GLY A 63 -0.22 -25.07 -12.63
C GLY A 63 0.96 -24.41 -13.34
N ASP A 64 1.02 -24.60 -14.66
CA ASP A 64 2.03 -24.02 -15.57
C ASP A 64 1.48 -22.88 -16.44
N GLU A 65 0.22 -22.50 -16.23
CA GLU A 65 -0.45 -21.41 -16.94
C GLU A 65 -0.84 -20.27 -15.99
N VAL A 66 -0.71 -19.04 -16.48
CA VAL A 66 -1.14 -17.80 -15.83
C VAL A 66 -2.39 -17.22 -16.48
N HIS A 67 -3.13 -16.44 -15.71
CA HIS A 67 -4.28 -15.69 -16.22
C HIS A 67 -3.86 -14.76 -17.37
N GLY A 68 -4.67 -14.72 -18.44
CA GLY A 68 -4.38 -13.87 -19.60
C GLY A 68 -4.58 -12.36 -19.36
N SER A 69 -5.36 -11.98 -18.34
CA SER A 69 -5.65 -10.56 -18.05
C SER A 69 -5.49 -10.16 -16.58
N GLN A 70 -5.53 -11.11 -15.65
CA GLN A 70 -5.42 -10.76 -14.23
C GLN A 70 -3.97 -10.43 -13.86
N PHE A 71 -3.81 -9.52 -12.90
CA PHE A 71 -2.51 -9.17 -12.35
C PHE A 71 -2.61 -8.89 -10.86
N VAL A 72 -1.51 -9.17 -10.15
CA VAL A 72 -1.33 -8.96 -8.71
C VAL A 72 -0.19 -7.97 -8.52
N VAL A 73 -0.33 -7.07 -7.55
CA VAL A 73 0.77 -6.19 -7.09
C VAL A 73 1.15 -6.56 -5.67
N ALA A 74 2.41 -6.92 -5.45
CA ALA A 74 2.94 -7.22 -4.13
C ALA A 74 3.02 -5.94 -3.27
N LEU A 75 2.43 -5.98 -2.07
CA LEU A 75 2.49 -4.89 -1.08
C LEU A 75 3.48 -5.14 0.07
N ARG A 76 4.30 -6.19 -0.03
CA ARG A 76 5.41 -6.48 0.89
C ARG A 76 6.59 -7.10 0.18
N ASP A 77 7.74 -7.06 0.83
CA ASP A 77 8.94 -7.74 0.39
C ASP A 77 8.87 -9.24 0.68
N GLU A 78 9.64 -10.00 -0.12
CA GLU A 78 9.74 -11.46 -0.05
C GLU A 78 8.38 -12.20 -0.13
N LEU A 79 7.42 -11.62 -0.86
CA LEU A 79 6.13 -12.26 -1.11
C LEU A 79 6.33 -13.51 -1.97
N GLU A 80 5.92 -14.66 -1.47
CA GLU A 80 5.92 -15.89 -2.26
C GLU A 80 4.77 -15.89 -3.27
N PHE A 81 5.04 -16.25 -4.52
CA PHE A 81 4.02 -16.29 -5.57
C PHE A 81 4.27 -17.42 -6.56
N GLU A 82 3.19 -17.81 -7.25
CA GLU A 82 3.22 -18.70 -8.41
C GLU A 82 2.70 -17.89 -9.62
N GLY A 83 3.54 -17.67 -10.63
CA GLY A 83 3.16 -16.88 -11.79
C GLY A 83 4.34 -16.29 -12.54
N THR A 84 4.07 -15.23 -13.32
CA THR A 84 5.05 -14.54 -14.15
C THR A 84 5.24 -13.11 -13.67
N VAL A 85 6.47 -12.66 -13.43
CA VAL A 85 6.75 -11.24 -13.18
C VAL A 85 6.62 -10.45 -14.48
N ILE A 86 5.65 -9.56 -14.55
CA ILE A 86 5.34 -8.76 -15.75
C ILE A 86 5.75 -7.29 -15.62
N GLY A 87 6.13 -6.83 -14.42
CA GLY A 87 6.56 -5.45 -14.23
C GLY A 87 6.78 -5.05 -12.78
N GLN A 88 6.87 -3.74 -12.56
CA GLN A 88 7.00 -3.13 -11.25
C GLN A 88 6.26 -1.79 -11.23
N VAL A 89 5.56 -1.49 -10.14
CA VAL A 89 4.95 -0.17 -9.89
C VAL A 89 6.06 0.83 -9.56
N VAL A 90 6.14 1.90 -10.36
CA VAL A 90 7.18 2.93 -10.23
C VAL A 90 6.68 4.23 -9.59
N GLU A 91 5.38 4.51 -9.69
CA GLU A 91 4.71 5.70 -9.15
C GLU A 91 3.29 5.31 -8.69
N GLY A 92 2.70 6.10 -7.79
CA GLY A 92 1.34 5.87 -7.28
C GLY A 92 1.24 4.78 -6.20
N GLN A 93 2.35 4.44 -5.55
CA GLN A 93 2.37 3.43 -4.48
C GLN A 93 1.44 3.81 -3.32
N GLU A 94 1.35 5.10 -2.99
CA GLU A 94 0.48 5.63 -1.94
C GLU A 94 -1.02 5.35 -2.20
N ILE A 95 -1.42 5.22 -3.47
CA ILE A 95 -2.80 4.85 -3.82
C ILE A 95 -3.05 3.41 -3.38
N LEU A 96 -2.14 2.50 -3.72
CA LEU A 96 -2.26 1.07 -3.36
C LEU A 96 -2.20 0.85 -1.85
N GLU A 97 -1.39 1.64 -1.13
CA GLU A 97 -1.30 1.57 0.35
C GLU A 97 -2.54 2.12 1.05
N SER A 98 -3.33 2.95 0.37
CA SER A 98 -4.53 3.57 0.94
C SER A 98 -5.79 2.72 0.79
N LEU A 99 -5.72 1.59 0.06
CA LEU A 99 -6.88 0.75 -0.18
C LEU A 99 -7.33 0.03 1.09
N GLU A 100 -8.64 0.05 1.31
CA GLU A 100 -9.29 -0.69 2.39
C GLU A 100 -9.34 -2.19 2.06
N GLU A 101 -9.35 -3.02 3.10
CA GLU A 101 -9.44 -4.47 2.94
C GLU A 101 -10.73 -4.87 2.20
N ARG A 102 -10.56 -5.58 1.10
CA ARG A 102 -11.63 -6.02 0.20
C ARG A 102 -11.37 -7.48 -0.19
N VAL A 103 -12.08 -8.41 0.44
CA VAL A 103 -11.87 -9.86 0.27
C VAL A 103 -13.23 -10.53 -0.01
N PRO A 104 -13.73 -10.51 -1.27
CA PRO A 104 -15.05 -11.06 -1.59
C PRO A 104 -15.16 -12.57 -1.35
N CYS A 105 -16.33 -13.04 -0.93
CA CYS A 105 -16.64 -14.47 -0.90
C CYS A 105 -16.97 -14.98 -2.32
N PHE A 106 -16.05 -15.72 -2.95
CA PHE A 106 -16.30 -16.35 -4.25
C PHE A 106 -16.98 -17.71 -4.09
N GLY A 107 -18.26 -17.81 -4.45
CA GLY A 107 -18.99 -19.08 -4.57
C GLY A 107 -19.28 -19.86 -3.27
N SER A 108 -18.78 -19.42 -2.11
CA SER A 108 -19.04 -20.02 -0.80
C SER A 108 -19.98 -19.18 0.07
N GLN A 109 -20.54 -19.80 1.12
CA GLN A 109 -21.15 -19.03 2.21
C GLN A 109 -20.09 -18.19 2.93
N SER A 110 -20.53 -17.11 3.59
CA SER A 110 -19.65 -16.26 4.38
C SER A 110 -18.85 -17.10 5.39
N SER A 111 -17.57 -16.80 5.48
CA SER A 111 -16.63 -17.38 6.43
C SER A 111 -15.92 -16.24 7.15
N GLU A 112 -15.24 -16.51 8.26
CA GLU A 112 -14.49 -15.47 8.98
C GLU A 112 -13.38 -14.81 8.13
N SER A 113 -13.03 -15.40 6.98
CA SER A 113 -11.96 -14.93 6.10
C SER A 113 -12.41 -14.18 4.84
N CYS A 114 -13.71 -14.03 4.58
CA CYS A 114 -14.21 -13.29 3.41
C CYS A 114 -15.41 -12.41 3.76
N GLN A 115 -15.60 -11.35 2.99
CA GLN A 115 -16.64 -10.35 3.13
C GLN A 115 -17.78 -10.62 2.13
N THR A 116 -19.01 -10.45 2.59
CA THR A 116 -20.21 -10.42 1.75
C THR A 116 -20.32 -9.11 0.97
N GLU A 117 -21.19 -9.06 -0.05
CA GLU A 117 -21.40 -7.84 -0.85
C GLU A 117 -21.80 -6.62 -0.02
N GLU A 118 -22.49 -6.82 1.12
CA GLU A 118 -22.92 -5.74 2.01
C GLU A 118 -21.76 -5.21 2.89
N GLU A 119 -20.72 -6.01 3.12
CA GLU A 119 -19.57 -5.67 3.96
C GLU A 119 -18.41 -5.07 3.16
N LEU A 120 -18.35 -5.35 1.86
CA LEU A 120 -17.26 -4.93 1.00
C LEU A 120 -17.20 -3.38 0.90
N PRO A 121 -16.03 -2.76 1.13
CA PRO A 121 -15.87 -1.34 0.87
C PRO A 121 -15.92 -1.06 -0.63
N PRO A 122 -16.16 0.19 -1.07
CA PRO A 122 -16.12 0.56 -2.47
C PRO A 122 -14.80 0.13 -3.13
N ALA A 123 -14.88 -0.48 -4.32
CA ALA A 123 -13.68 -0.90 -5.04
C ALA A 123 -12.97 0.28 -5.71
N LEU A 124 -11.65 0.17 -5.87
CA LEU A 124 -10.90 1.03 -6.79
C LEU A 124 -11.15 0.55 -8.23
N THR A 125 -11.67 1.43 -9.08
CA THR A 125 -11.94 1.14 -10.50
C THR A 125 -10.83 1.68 -11.40
N ILE A 126 -10.42 0.88 -12.38
CA ILE A 126 -9.51 1.30 -13.46
C ILE A 126 -10.30 2.09 -14.48
N GLU A 127 -10.15 3.41 -14.51
CA GLU A 127 -10.84 4.26 -15.50
C GLU A 127 -10.26 4.09 -16.91
N GLY A 128 -8.97 3.80 -17.03
CA GLY A 128 -8.31 3.58 -18.30
C GLY A 128 -6.84 3.21 -18.16
N VAL A 129 -6.28 2.57 -19.20
CA VAL A 129 -4.86 2.21 -19.26
C VAL A 129 -4.18 2.96 -20.42
N GLU A 130 -3.25 3.86 -20.09
CA GLU A 130 -2.46 4.59 -21.08
C GLU A 130 -1.08 3.96 -21.26
N VAL A 131 -0.76 3.52 -22.48
CA VAL A 131 0.58 3.02 -22.81
C VAL A 131 1.45 4.16 -23.30
N ARG A 132 2.55 4.43 -22.59
CA ARG A 132 3.49 5.52 -22.92
C ARG A 132 4.82 4.99 -23.46
N PRO A 133 5.44 5.67 -24.45
CA PRO A 133 6.78 5.34 -24.89
C PRO A 133 7.81 5.46 -23.75
N ALA A 134 8.73 4.50 -23.66
CA ALA A 134 9.77 4.48 -22.64
C ALA A 134 10.76 5.66 -22.71
N SER A 135 10.75 6.45 -23.79
CA SER A 135 11.68 7.57 -24.02
C SER A 135 11.58 8.71 -22.99
N GLY A 136 10.54 8.74 -22.15
CA GLY A 136 10.38 9.71 -21.06
C GLY A 136 10.90 9.26 -19.68
N LEU A 137 11.08 7.97 -19.44
CA LEU A 137 11.52 7.43 -18.14
C LEU A 137 13.06 7.32 -18.11
N ARG A 138 13.74 8.41 -17.72
CA ARG A 138 15.16 8.35 -17.38
C ARG A 138 15.33 7.44 -16.17
N ARG A 139 15.74 6.19 -16.41
CA ARG A 139 16.21 5.24 -15.38
C ARG A 139 17.16 5.99 -14.43
N GLN A 140 16.73 6.27 -13.21
CA GLN A 140 17.65 6.72 -12.17
C GLN A 140 18.58 5.54 -11.87
N ARG A 141 19.69 5.46 -12.59
CA ARG A 141 20.80 4.58 -12.20
C ARG A 141 21.25 5.05 -10.83
N LYS A 142 20.94 4.26 -9.80
CA LYS A 142 21.50 4.37 -8.45
C LYS A 142 22.99 4.64 -8.61
N GLY A 143 23.41 5.86 -8.29
CA GLY A 143 24.77 6.34 -8.56
C GLY A 143 25.78 5.41 -7.93
N ARG A 144 26.61 4.77 -8.76
CA ARG A 144 27.84 4.13 -8.28
C ARG A 144 28.71 5.25 -7.71
N MET A 145 28.86 5.31 -6.40
CA MET A 145 29.75 6.26 -5.75
C MET A 145 31.15 6.13 -6.36
N PRO A 146 31.76 7.22 -6.87
CA PRO A 146 33.14 7.16 -7.30
C PRO A 146 34.02 6.93 -6.06
N ALA A 147 34.94 5.96 -6.18
CA ALA A 147 35.93 5.68 -5.16
C ALA A 147 36.70 6.94 -4.80
N SER A 148 36.88 7.14 -3.50
CA SER A 148 37.60 8.25 -2.88
C SER A 148 39.00 8.43 -3.49
N GLY A 149 39.16 9.51 -4.26
CA GLY A 149 40.46 10.02 -4.64
C GLY A 149 41.16 10.62 -3.41
N ARG A 150 42.36 10.12 -3.11
CA ARG A 150 43.27 10.68 -2.11
C ARG A 150 43.58 12.15 -2.44
N PRO A 151 43.65 13.08 -1.47
CA PRO A 151 44.13 14.42 -1.76
C PRO A 151 45.65 14.37 -1.95
N ALA A 152 46.11 14.81 -3.12
CA ALA A 152 47.51 15.10 -3.36
C ALA A 152 47.87 16.41 -2.65
N CYS A 153 48.77 16.34 -1.68
CA CYS A 153 49.48 17.50 -1.15
C CYS A 153 50.26 18.18 -2.28
N VAL A 154 50.00 19.46 -2.51
CA VAL A 154 50.90 20.33 -3.27
C VAL A 154 51.08 21.64 -2.50
N SER A 155 52.35 21.94 -2.25
CA SER A 155 52.97 23.21 -1.85
C SER A 155 52.51 23.87 -0.54
N GLY A 156 53.45 23.92 0.40
CA GLY A 156 53.39 24.80 1.56
C GLY A 156 53.56 26.28 1.23
N LEU A 157 53.41 27.07 2.30
CA LEU A 157 53.51 28.53 2.42
C LEU A 157 52.22 29.32 2.15
N CYS A 158 51.40 29.39 3.19
CA CYS A 158 50.67 30.60 3.59
C CYS A 158 50.37 30.42 5.09
N GLY A 159 50.97 31.14 6.04
CA GLY A 159 51.13 32.59 6.06
C GLY A 159 50.07 33.16 7.00
N LEU A 160 50.43 33.26 8.29
CA LEU A 160 49.87 34.07 9.38
C LEU A 160 48.57 34.88 9.11
N GLY A 161 47.55 34.66 9.95
CA GLY A 161 46.37 35.52 10.04
C GLY A 161 45.69 35.38 11.42
N LEU A 162 46.09 36.26 12.33
CA LEU A 162 45.67 36.37 13.72
C LEU A 162 44.27 37.05 13.84
N LEU A 163 43.62 36.85 15.00
CA LEU A 163 42.62 37.71 15.69
C LEU A 163 41.12 37.39 15.58
N LEU A 164 40.64 36.71 16.63
CA LEU A 164 39.64 37.18 17.61
C LEU A 164 38.62 38.26 17.15
N PHE A 165 37.35 37.88 17.08
CA PHE A 165 36.22 38.70 17.54
C PHE A 165 35.14 37.81 18.15
N GLY A 166 34.86 38.01 19.44
CA GLY A 166 33.68 37.45 20.09
C GLY A 166 32.42 38.27 19.82
N ARG A 167 31.25 37.65 20.02
CA ARG A 167 30.07 38.36 20.54
C ARG A 167 29.02 37.39 21.07
N LEU A 168 28.69 37.58 22.34
CA LEU A 168 27.50 37.09 23.04
C LEU A 168 26.21 37.43 22.28
N GLY A 169 25.21 36.56 22.43
CA GLY A 169 23.81 36.97 22.57
C GLY A 169 22.88 36.50 21.45
N ARG A 170 22.01 35.53 21.77
CA ARG A 170 20.62 35.41 21.27
C ARG A 170 19.94 34.17 21.87
N GLY A 171 19.64 34.25 23.16
CA GLY A 171 18.75 33.30 23.82
C GLY A 171 17.75 34.08 24.66
N LEU A 172 16.79 34.78 24.03
CA LEU A 172 15.65 35.39 24.74
C LEU A 172 14.54 35.89 23.78
N LEU A 173 14.22 35.16 22.71
CA LEU A 173 13.12 35.54 21.79
C LEU A 173 12.05 34.45 21.57
N PHE A 174 12.17 33.27 22.19
CA PHE A 174 11.20 32.19 22.00
C PHE A 174 10.16 32.06 23.12
N LEU A 175 10.33 32.76 24.25
CA LEU A 175 9.42 32.68 25.39
C LEU A 175 8.01 33.30 25.17
N PRO A 176 7.79 34.36 24.35
CA PRO A 176 6.45 34.92 24.20
C PRO A 176 5.57 34.16 23.19
N LEU A 177 6.15 33.33 22.31
CA LEU A 177 5.38 32.56 21.32
C LEU A 177 4.75 31.31 21.94
N LEU A 178 5.51 30.59 22.77
CA LEU A 178 5.02 29.38 23.45
C LEU A 178 3.88 29.70 24.43
N LEU A 179 3.98 30.83 25.15
CA LEU A 179 2.93 31.27 26.08
C LEU A 179 1.63 31.66 25.34
N ARG A 180 1.73 32.25 24.15
CA ARG A 180 0.55 32.58 23.32
C ARG A 180 -0.12 31.33 22.75
N LEU A 181 0.65 30.33 22.33
CA LEU A 181 0.13 29.03 21.89
C LEU A 181 -0.57 28.29 23.03
N LEU A 182 0.01 28.27 24.23
CA LEU A 182 -0.59 27.62 25.39
C LEU A 182 -1.91 28.29 25.82
N LEU A 183 -1.97 29.62 25.81
CA LEU A 183 -3.19 30.37 26.14
C LEU A 183 -4.29 30.18 25.09
N ALA A 184 -3.93 30.12 23.81
CA ALA A 184 -4.88 29.80 22.73
C ALA A 184 -5.44 28.38 22.86
N PHE A 185 -4.60 27.41 23.22
CA PHE A 185 -5.01 26.02 23.43
C PHE A 185 -5.95 25.86 24.63
N LEU A 186 -5.71 26.62 25.72
CA LEU A 186 -6.59 26.63 26.89
C LEU A 186 -7.95 27.29 26.62
N HIS A 187 -8.02 28.31 25.75
CA HIS A 187 -9.32 28.89 25.33
C HIS A 187 -10.14 27.91 24.48
N LEU A 188 -9.50 27.18 23.56
CA LEU A 188 -10.20 26.19 22.73
C LEU A 188 -10.77 25.02 23.56
N PHE A 189 -10.07 24.61 24.62
CA PHE A 189 -10.56 23.57 25.53
C PHE A 189 -11.76 24.01 26.38
N ALA A 190 -11.87 25.29 26.71
CA ALA A 190 -13.02 25.81 27.46
C ALA A 190 -14.30 25.79 26.60
N GLU A 191 -14.20 26.09 25.30
CA GLU A 191 -15.35 26.03 24.37
C GLU A 191 -15.82 24.61 24.05
N LEU A 192 -14.93 23.60 24.12
CA LEU A 192 -15.31 22.19 23.96
C LEU A 192 -15.99 21.59 25.20
N ALA A 193 -15.76 22.15 26.39
CA ALA A 193 -16.39 21.67 27.62
C ALA A 193 -17.89 22.03 27.70
N ASP A 194 -18.34 23.11 27.06
CA ASP A 194 -19.77 23.49 27.02
C ASP A 194 -20.58 22.72 25.96
N ALA A 195 -19.92 22.10 24.97
CA ALA A 195 -20.59 21.27 23.96
C ALA A 195 -20.88 19.83 24.42
N ALA A 196 -20.29 19.38 25.55
CA ALA A 196 -20.46 18.01 26.06
C ALA A 196 -21.60 17.85 27.08
N ALA A 197 -22.37 18.91 27.38
CA ALA A 197 -23.45 18.87 28.36
C ALA A 197 -24.86 18.65 27.76
N TYR A 198 -25.00 18.57 26.43
CA TYR A 198 -26.27 18.29 25.73
C TYR A 198 -26.17 16.97 24.95
N GLY A 199 -26.41 15.85 25.63
CA GLY A 199 -26.46 14.54 24.98
C GLY A 199 -26.32 13.35 25.92
N ALA A 200 -26.95 13.39 27.10
CA ALA A 200 -26.98 12.26 28.02
C ALA A 200 -28.41 12.02 28.51
N ALA A 201 -29.26 11.58 27.59
CA ALA A 201 -30.50 10.88 27.91
C ALA A 201 -30.87 10.06 26.66
N ASP A 202 -30.35 8.83 26.58
CA ASP A 202 -31.13 7.62 26.25
C ASP A 202 -30.20 6.43 26.00
N VAL A 203 -30.71 5.25 26.36
CA VAL A 203 -30.17 3.90 26.14
C VAL A 203 -29.10 3.42 27.12
N ALA A 204 -29.58 2.95 28.27
CA ALA A 204 -29.02 1.78 28.92
C ALA A 204 -29.29 0.55 28.05
N ASP A 205 -28.26 -0.28 27.80
CA ASP A 205 -28.23 -1.74 27.99
C ASP A 205 -27.19 -2.42 27.05
N THR A 206 -26.54 -3.46 27.56
CA THR A 206 -25.58 -4.40 26.94
C THR A 206 -24.11 -3.97 26.77
N ALA A 207 -23.33 -4.16 27.84
CA ALA A 207 -21.87 -4.29 27.77
C ALA A 207 -21.49 -5.76 27.50
N GLY A 208 -20.85 -6.03 26.35
CA GLY A 208 -20.06 -7.24 26.09
C GLY A 208 -18.55 -6.93 26.23
N PRO A 209 -17.70 -7.92 26.55
CA PRO A 209 -16.30 -7.66 26.91
C PRO A 209 -15.47 -7.29 25.68
N LYS A 210 -14.62 -6.27 25.81
CA LYS A 210 -13.52 -5.98 24.87
C LYS A 210 -12.51 -7.12 24.90
N GLN A 211 -12.23 -7.73 23.76
CA GLN A 211 -11.06 -8.59 23.57
C GLN A 211 -9.97 -7.80 22.83
N ASP A 212 -8.81 -7.71 23.46
CA ASP A 212 -7.56 -7.25 22.86
C ASP A 212 -7.05 -8.36 21.93
N HIS A 213 -7.03 -8.13 20.62
CA HIS A 213 -6.49 -9.10 19.67
C HIS A 213 -5.03 -8.79 19.35
N HIS A 214 -4.18 -9.62 19.95
CA HIS A 214 -2.78 -9.82 19.62
C HIS A 214 -2.70 -10.48 18.22
N TYR A 215 -2.06 -9.83 17.25
CA TYR A 215 -1.71 -10.49 15.99
C TYR A 215 -0.67 -11.57 16.28
N GLY A 216 -1.12 -12.82 16.31
CA GLY A 216 -0.28 -14.00 16.39
C GLY A 216 0.41 -14.26 15.06
N GLU A 217 1.71 -14.48 15.13
CA GLU A 217 2.56 -14.96 14.03
C GLU A 217 2.14 -16.38 13.62
N ASP A 218 1.22 -16.51 12.66
CA ASP A 218 0.97 -17.76 11.92
C ASP A 218 0.88 -17.41 10.42
N ASN A 219 2.05 -17.14 9.81
CA ASN A 219 2.20 -16.72 8.41
C ASN A 219 2.14 -17.88 7.39
N ASP A 220 1.67 -19.07 7.75
CA ASP A 220 1.86 -20.26 6.91
C ASP A 220 0.62 -20.73 6.12
N LYS A 221 -0.50 -19.98 6.08
CA LYS A 221 -1.74 -20.46 5.41
C LYS A 221 -2.61 -19.46 4.65
N LEU A 222 -2.15 -18.23 4.37
CA LEU A 222 -2.84 -17.37 3.39
C LEU A 222 -2.38 -17.76 1.98
N ARG A 223 -2.82 -18.94 1.56
CA ARG A 223 -2.64 -19.46 0.21
C ARG A 223 -3.76 -18.87 -0.66
N TRP A 224 -3.40 -18.45 -1.88
CA TRP A 224 -4.25 -17.91 -2.94
C TRP A 224 -5.69 -18.44 -2.89
N PRO A 225 -6.72 -17.58 -3.07
CA PRO A 225 -8.11 -17.99 -3.00
C PRO A 225 -8.36 -19.15 -3.96
N GLN A 226 -8.60 -20.31 -3.38
CA GLN A 226 -8.97 -21.51 -4.10
C GLN A 226 -10.43 -21.35 -4.53
N ALA A 227 -10.67 -21.28 -5.84
CA ALA A 227 -11.96 -21.71 -6.37
C ALA A 227 -12.00 -23.24 -6.27
N LEU A 228 -12.96 -23.72 -5.49
CA LEU A 228 -13.32 -25.14 -5.41
C LEU A 228 -13.76 -25.59 -6.80
N GLU A 229 -13.03 -26.52 -7.40
CA GLU A 229 -13.59 -27.38 -8.44
C GLU A 229 -14.65 -28.27 -7.77
N ASN A 230 -15.93 -27.98 -8.03
CA ASN A 230 -17.02 -28.92 -8.35
C ASN A 230 -18.35 -28.19 -8.54
#